data_AF-A0A2U2HE76-F1
#
_entry.id   AF-A0A2U2HE76-F1
#
_cell.length_a   1.000
_cell.length_b   1.000
_cell.length_c   1.000
_cell.angle_alpha   90.00
_cell.angle_beta   90.00
_cell.angle_gamma   90.00
#
_symmetry.space_group_name_H-M   'P 1'
#
loop_
_entity.id
_entity.type
_entity.pdbx_description
1 polymer ?
#
loop_
_entity_poly.entity_id
_entity_poly.type
_entity_poly.pdbx_seq_one_letter_code
_entity_poly.pdbx_strand_id
1 'polypeptide(L)' 'MVIRDLRQIRVNRRESQATFWARFGVTQSSGSRFETGLEVPPAVAILVRLYISGRLSDRDLVA' A
#
# COMPACT_ATOMS: atom_id res chain seq x y z
N MET A 1 -15.34 -0.40 2.75
CA MET A 1 -13.96 -0.84 2.41
C MET A 1 -12.99 -0.29 3.45
N VAL A 2 -12.62 -1.14 4.41
CA VAL A 2 -11.77 -0.75 5.54
C VAL A 2 -10.31 -1.03 5.15
N ILE A 3 -9.39 -0.09 5.38
CA ILE A 3 -7.93 -0.23 5.15
C ILE A 3 -7.31 -1.35 6.02
N ARG A 4 -8.09 -2.00 6.89
CA ARG A 4 -7.64 -2.99 7.89
C ARG A 4 -6.91 -4.21 7.33
N ASP A 5 -6.89 -4.44 6.01
CA ASP A 5 -6.28 -5.64 5.42
C ASP A 5 -5.26 -5.37 4.31
N LEU A 6 -4.50 -4.27 4.39
CA LEU A 6 -3.39 -4.01 3.46
C LEU A 6 -2.38 -5.16 3.41
N ARG A 7 -2.10 -5.75 4.57
CA ARG A 7 -1.24 -6.93 4.69
C ARG A 7 -1.79 -8.11 3.89
N GLN A 8 -3.08 -8.41 4.03
CA GLN A 8 -3.70 -9.54 3.32
C GLN A 8 -3.72 -9.31 1.81
N ILE A 9 -4.02 -8.09 1.36
CA ILE A 9 -3.99 -7.73 -0.06
C ILE A 9 -2.59 -7.95 -0.64
N ARG A 10 -1.55 -7.49 0.06
CA ARG A 10 -0.15 -7.68 -0.35
C ARG A 10 0.24 -9.16 -0.38
N VAL A 11 -0.13 -9.92 0.65
CA VAL A 11 0.17 -11.36 0.74
C VAL A 11 -0.53 -12.16 -0.36
N ASN A 12 -1.79 -11.84 -0.67
CA ASN A 12 -2.53 -12.47 -1.76
C ASN A 12 -1.88 -12.21 -3.12
N ARG A 13 -1.19 -11.06 -3.26
CA ARG A 13 -0.39 -10.70 -4.45
C ARG A 13 1.03 -11.27 -4.42
N ARG A 14 1.42 -11.97 -3.34
CA ARG A 14 2.76 -12.54 -3.12
C ARG A 14 3.88 -11.50 -3.20
N GLU A 15 3.61 -10.28 -2.73
CA GLU A 15 4.57 -9.19 -2.77
C GLU A 15 5.27 -9.00 -1.42
N SER A 16 6.55 -8.62 -1.48
CA SER A 16 7.27 -8.13 -0.31
C SER A 16 6.73 -6.76 0.12
N GLN A 17 6.94 -6.38 1.38
CA GLN A 17 6.60 -5.03 1.84
C GLN A 17 7.35 -3.97 1.03
N ALA A 18 8.63 -4.19 0.74
CA ALA A 18 9.42 -3.26 -0.08
C ALA A 18 8.77 -3.05 -1.46
N THR A 19 8.38 -4.14 -2.13
CA THR A 19 7.74 -4.08 -3.46
C THR A 19 6.39 -3.39 -3.41
N PHE A 20 5.53 -3.74 -2.44
CA PHE A 20 4.20 -3.15 -2.31
C PHE A 20 4.26 -1.66 -2.03
N TRP A 21 5.05 -1.27 -1.02
CA TRP A 21 5.07 0.09 -0.50
C TRP A 21 5.90 1.06 -1.36
N ALA A 22 6.89 0.57 -2.12
CA ALA A 22 7.67 1.41 -3.03
C ALA A 22 6.81 2.17 -4.04
N ARG A 23 5.69 1.58 -4.51
CA ARG A 23 4.73 2.22 -5.41
C ARG A 23 4.14 3.53 -4.88
N PHE A 24 4.13 3.70 -3.57
CA PHE A 24 3.54 4.85 -2.89
C PHE A 24 4.61 5.76 -2.29
N GLY A 25 5.89 5.59 -2.68
CA GLY A 25 7.01 6.32 -2.10
C GLY A 25 7.28 5.97 -0.63
N VAL A 26 6.82 4.80 -0.17
CA VAL A 26 6.94 4.35 1.23
C VAL A 26 8.05 3.32 1.35
N THR A 27 8.94 3.51 2.32
CA THR A 27 10.00 2.55 2.65
C THR A 27 9.44 1.28 3.28
N GLN A 28 10.18 0.16 3.19
CA GLN A 28 9.77 -1.11 3.80
C GLN A 28 9.51 -0.98 5.31
N SER A 29 10.36 -0.26 6.05
CA SER A 29 10.23 -0.09 7.50
C SER A 29 8.98 0.71 7.88
N SER A 30 8.64 1.77 7.14
CA SER A 30 7.40 2.53 7.32
C SER A 30 6.17 1.68 6.96
N GLY A 31 6.24 0.96 5.84
CA GLY A 31 5.19 0.03 5.42
C GLY A 31 4.90 -1.07 6.45
N SER A 32 5.94 -1.59 7.10
CA SER A 32 5.77 -2.54 8.20
C SER A 32 4.99 -1.94 9.37
N ARG A 33 5.26 -0.69 9.75
CA ARG A 33 4.54 -0.01 10.85
C ARG A 33 3.07 0.19 10.50
N PHE A 34 2.78 0.55 9.25
CA PHE A 34 1.42 0.70 8.74
C PHE A 34 0.63 -0.62 8.80
N GLU A 35 1.27 -1.74 8.45
CA GLU A 35 0.64 -3.07 8.54
C GLU A 35 0.44 -3.56 9.98
N THR A 36 1.16 -3.01 10.96
CA THR A 36 1.04 -3.37 12.38
C THR A 36 0.18 -2.39 13.19
N GLY A 37 -0.46 -1.41 12.54
CA GLY A 37 -1.45 -0.53 13.18
C GLY A 37 -1.01 0.93 13.41
N LEU A 38 0.15 1.35 12.91
CA LEU A 38 0.44 2.78 12.81
C LEU A 38 -0.48 3.42 11.77
N GLU A 39 -0.96 4.63 12.04
CA GLU A 39 -1.78 5.37 11.10
C GLU A 39 -1.02 5.66 9.80
N VAL A 40 -1.67 5.37 8.67
CA VAL A 40 -1.14 5.66 7.34
C VAL A 40 -1.41 7.14 7.03
N PRO A 41 -0.41 7.93 6.59
CA PRO A 41 -0.63 9.31 6.18
C PRO A 41 -1.79 9.43 5.17
N PRO A 42 -2.66 10.46 5.26
CA PRO A 42 -3.85 10.57 4.42
C PRO A 42 -3.57 10.48 2.91
N ALA A 43 -2.48 11.11 2.44
CA ALA A 43 -2.08 11.08 1.04
C ALA A 43 -1.78 9.64 0.55
N VAL A 44 -1.02 8.87 1.33
CA VAL A 44 -0.71 7.46 1.02
C VAL A 44 -1.98 6.61 1.07
N ALA A 45 -2.84 6.84 2.07
CA ALA A 45 -4.10 6.13 2.21
C ALA A 45 -5.04 6.32 1.00
N ILE A 46 -5.08 7.53 0.43
CA ILE A 46 -5.85 7.82 -0.79
C ILE A 46 -5.30 7.03 -1.97
N LEU A 47 -3.98 7.08 -2.22
CA LEU A 47 -3.35 6.34 -3.32
C LEU A 47 -3.60 4.83 -3.21
N VAL A 48 -3.43 4.28 -2.02
CA VAL A 48 -3.68 2.86 -1.75
C VAL A 48 -5.14 2.49 -2.01
N ARG A 49 -6.10 3.32 -1.58
CA ARG A 49 -7.54 3.10 -1.86
C ARG A 49 -7.83 3.12 -3.36
N LEU A 50 -7.27 4.09 -4.09
CA LEU A 50 -7.47 4.21 -5.53
C LEU A 50 -6.90 2.99 -6.26
N TYR A 51 -5.70 2.55 -5.89
CA TYR A 51 -5.04 1.37 -6.44
C TYR A 51 -5.84 0.08 -6.19
N ILE A 52 -6.27 -0.16 -4.94
CA ILE A 52 -7.06 -1.35 -4.62
C ILE A 52 -8.43 -1.33 -5.32
N SER A 53 -9.01 -0.13 -5.51
CA SER A 53 -10.26 0.02 -6.27
C SER A 53 -10.12 -0.13 -7.79
N GLY A 54 -8.91 -0.35 -8.30
CA GLY A 54 -8.62 -0.47 -9.74
C GLY A 54 -8.64 0.86 -10.50
N ARG A 55 -8.73 1.99 -9.80
CA ARG A 55 -8.66 3.33 -10.41
C ARG A 55 -7.23 3.77 -10.72
N LEU A 56 -6.26 3.20 -10.01
CA LEU A 56 -4.85 3.29 -10.34
C LEU A 56 -4.32 1.89 -10.65
N SER A 57 -3.42 1.83 -11.61
CA SER A 57 -2.64 0.67 -11.98
C SER A 57 -1.18 0.86 -11.63
N ASP A 58 -0.36 -0.18 -11.78
CA ASP A 58 1.08 -0.05 -11.59
C ASP A 58 1.68 1.04 -12.50
N ARG A 59 1.15 1.21 -13.72
CA ARG A 59 1.62 2.22 -14.68
C ARG A 59 1.45 3.66 -14.20
N ASP A 60 0.47 3.92 -13.34
CA ASP A 60 0.19 5.25 -12.81
C ASP A 60 1.07 5.58 -11.58
N LEU A 61 1.74 4.55 -11.03
CA LEU A 61 2.51 4.61 -9.78
C LEU A 61 3.99 4.26 -9.96
N VAL A 62 4.43 3.96 -11.19
CA VAL A 62 5.86 3.84 -11.48
C VAL A 62 6.48 5.24 -11.41
N ALA A 63 7.30 5.46 -10.39
CA ALA A 63 8.33 6.49 -10.40
C ALA A 63 9.62 5.91 -10.98
#